data_AF-M1J368-F1
#
_entry.id   AF-M1J368-F1
#
_cell.length_a   1.000
_cell.length_b   1.000
_cell.length_c   1.000
_cell.angle_alpha   90.00
_cell.angle_beta   90.00
_cell.angle_gamma   90.00
#
_symmetry.space_group_name_H-M   'P 1'
#
loop_
_entity.id
_entity.type
_entity.pdbx_description
1 polymer ?
#
loop_
_entity_poly.entity_id
_entity_poly.type
_entity_poly.pdbx_seq_one_letter_code
_entity_poly.pdbx_strand_id
1 'polypeptide(L)'
;MRIAVTYDKEYNLKPLDEAEIIGIIDEEKKEVEQYENAGMGSKEATMDIILNAINPPPEAIIVGKQFLCPGSYMMSHGRIKYVPTELKTLNDVLNNLETVKKNMTEELEEDMYAEEHFHHHHHHGYGF
;
A
#
# COMPACT_ATOMS: atom_id res chain seq x y z
N MET A 1 4.90 -0.89 17.69
CA MET A 1 4.23 -1.28 16.43
C MET A 1 4.78 -0.43 15.29
N ARG A 2 5.04 -1.03 14.13
CA ARG A 2 5.56 -0.32 12.95
C ARG A 2 4.63 -0.44 11.75
N ILE A 3 4.26 0.71 11.17
CA ILE A 3 3.26 0.78 10.09
C ILE A 3 3.88 1.47 8.86
N ALA A 4 3.89 0.78 7.72
CA ALA A 4 4.32 1.35 6.45
C ALA A 4 3.25 2.27 5.85
N VAL A 5 3.69 3.32 5.18
CA VAL A 5 2.85 4.26 4.43
C VAL A 5 3.64 4.79 3.25
N THR A 6 3.00 4.95 2.09
CA THR A 6 3.65 5.40 0.86
C THR A 6 3.10 6.74 0.41
N TYR A 7 3.98 7.68 0.07
CA TYR A 7 3.61 9.06 -0.27
C TYR A 7 4.62 9.74 -1.20
N ASP A 8 4.22 10.87 -1.79
CA ASP A 8 5.08 11.74 -2.62
C ASP A 8 5.82 12.80 -1.80
N LYS A 9 6.71 13.59 -2.42
CA LYS A 9 7.42 14.68 -1.72
C LYS A 9 6.52 15.77 -1.12
N GLU A 10 5.25 15.84 -1.53
CA GLU A 10 4.24 16.77 -1.01
C GLU A 10 3.43 16.14 0.15
N TYR A 11 3.81 14.94 0.60
CA TYR A 11 3.16 14.18 1.67
C TYR A 11 1.75 13.69 1.32
N ASN A 12 1.39 13.64 0.04
CA ASN A 12 0.16 12.98 -0.40
C ASN A 12 0.38 11.48 -0.46
N LEU A 13 -0.57 10.70 0.07
CA LEU A 13 -0.52 9.26 -0.03
C LEU A 13 -0.61 8.83 -1.50
N LYS A 14 0.20 7.84 -1.86
CA LYS A 14 0.32 7.36 -3.24
C LYS A 14 0.31 5.84 -3.30
N PRO A 15 -0.20 5.26 -4.39
CA PRO A 15 0.04 3.87 -4.75
C PRO A 15 1.53 3.52 -4.73
N LEU A 16 1.84 2.24 -4.52
CA LEU A 16 3.21 1.79 -4.31
C LEU A 16 4.16 2.14 -5.46
N ASP A 17 3.66 2.10 -6.70
CA ASP A 17 4.37 2.45 -7.93
C ASP A 17 4.49 3.96 -8.19
N GLU A 18 3.65 4.79 -7.57
CA GLU A 18 3.69 6.25 -7.71
C GLU A 18 4.36 6.96 -6.54
N ALA A 19 4.63 6.25 -5.46
CA ALA A 19 5.22 6.83 -4.25
C ALA A 19 6.71 7.04 -4.40
N GLU A 20 7.18 8.24 -4.08
CA GLU A 20 8.61 8.55 -4.03
C GLU A 20 9.24 8.10 -2.70
N ILE A 21 8.44 8.02 -1.64
CA ILE A 21 8.89 7.78 -0.26
C ILE A 21 8.09 6.64 0.36
N ILE A 22 8.80 5.73 1.04
CA ILE A 22 8.25 4.76 1.98
C ILE A 22 8.50 5.29 3.38
N GLY A 23 7.44 5.66 4.09
CA GLY A 23 7.49 6.03 5.50
C GLY A 23 7.19 4.83 6.40
N ILE A 24 7.89 4.73 7.52
CA ILE A 24 7.60 3.79 8.60
C ILE A 24 7.24 4.58 9.86
N ILE A 25 5.97 4.52 10.24
CA ILE A 25 5.46 5.10 11.49
C ILE A 25 5.84 4.13 12.62
N ASP A 26 6.78 4.54 13.47
CA ASP A 26 7.18 3.81 14.67
C ASP A 26 6.44 4.39 15.88
N GLU A 27 5.42 3.67 16.36
CA GLU A 27 4.57 4.13 17.45
C GLU A 27 5.28 4.17 18.81
N GLU A 28 6.31 3.34 19.00
CA GLU A 28 7.03 3.27 20.26
C GLU A 28 7.98 4.47 20.38
N LYS A 29 8.62 4.85 19.27
CA LYS A 29 9.49 6.02 19.20
C LYS A 29 8.73 7.33 18.93
N LYS A 30 7.51 7.25 18.41
CA LYS A 30 6.70 8.39 17.93
C LYS A 30 7.39 9.17 16.81
N GLU A 31 8.01 8.44 15.90
CA GLU A 31 8.79 8.98 14.79
C GLU A 31 8.32 8.36 13.45
N VAL A 32 8.56 9.08 12.35
CA VAL A 32 8.36 8.56 11.00
C VAL A 32 9.73 8.45 10.34
N GLU A 33 10.21 7.22 10.19
CA GLU A 33 11.41 6.93 9.41
C GLU A 33 11.06 7.05 7.92
N GLN A 34 11.95 7.60 7.10
CA GLN A 34 11.68 7.84 5.68
C GLN A 34 12.76 7.19 4.82
N TYR A 35 12.34 6.44 3.82
CA TYR A 35 13.19 5.75 2.87
C TYR A 35 12.82 6.14 1.44
N GLU A 36 13.81 6.40 0.59
CA GLU A 36 13.56 6.58 -0.85
C GLU A 36 13.01 5.26 -1.44
N ASN A 37 11.96 5.36 -2.25
CA ASN A 37 11.37 4.19 -2.90
C ASN A 37 12.15 3.78 -4.16
N ALA A 38 13.16 2.94 -3.99
CA ALA A 38 13.91 2.38 -5.13
C ALA A 38 13.05 1.47 -6.04
N GLY A 39 11.86 1.05 -5.59
CA GLY A 39 10.91 0.23 -6.34
C GLY A 39 9.85 1.02 -7.11
N MET A 40 9.89 2.36 -7.04
CA MET A 40 8.95 3.26 -7.72
C MET A 40 8.83 2.87 -9.21
N GLY A 41 7.60 2.84 -9.71
CA GLY A 41 7.23 2.29 -11.02
C GLY A 41 6.79 0.82 -10.99
N SER A 42 6.91 0.12 -9.86
CA SER A 42 6.36 -1.24 -9.68
C SER A 42 5.84 -1.46 -8.26
N LYS A 43 4.55 -1.77 -8.13
CA LYS A 43 3.92 -2.07 -6.84
C LYS A 43 4.52 -3.30 -6.17
N GLU A 44 4.93 -4.29 -6.96
CA GLU A 44 5.57 -5.52 -6.48
C GLU A 44 6.99 -5.24 -5.97
N ALA A 45 7.76 -4.43 -6.69
CA ALA A 45 9.12 -4.06 -6.27
C ALA A 45 9.11 -3.22 -4.99
N THR A 46 8.22 -2.23 -4.88
CA THR A 46 8.06 -1.45 -3.65
C THR A 46 7.57 -2.32 -2.49
N MET A 47 6.64 -3.25 -2.72
CA MET A 47 6.22 -4.19 -1.68
C MET A 47 7.37 -5.09 -1.22
N ASP A 48 8.23 -5.56 -2.13
CA ASP A 48 9.42 -6.35 -1.79
C ASP A 48 10.35 -5.58 -0.85
N ILE A 49 10.60 -4.29 -1.13
CA ILE A 49 11.39 -3.41 -0.26
C ILE A 49 10.76 -3.30 1.13
N ILE A 50 9.45 -3.06 1.20
CA ILE A 50 8.71 -2.93 2.46
C ILE A 50 8.85 -4.21 3.30
N LEU A 51 8.74 -5.38 2.67
CA LEU A 51 8.76 -6.66 3.37
C LEU A 51 10.16 -7.17 3.74
N ASN A 52 11.18 -6.85 2.92
CA ASN A 52 12.47 -7.54 2.98
C ASN A 52 13.67 -6.61 3.19
N ALA A 53 13.62 -5.35 2.76
CA ALA A 53 14.76 -4.43 2.85
C ALA A 53 14.71 -3.54 4.10
N ILE A 54 13.51 -3.29 4.63
CA ILE A 54 13.31 -2.51 5.86
C ILE A 54 13.43 -3.45 7.06
N ASN A 55 14.33 -3.13 8.00
CA ASN A 55 14.58 -3.93 9.19
C ASN A 55 14.46 -3.10 10.48
N PRO A 56 13.61 -3.49 11.46
CA PRO A 56 12.68 -4.63 11.39
C PRO A 56 11.63 -4.48 10.26
N PRO A 57 10.98 -5.55 9.80
CA PRO A 57 9.87 -5.41 8.86
C PRO A 57 8.69 -4.69 9.55
N PRO A 58 7.90 -3.88 8.82
CA PRO A 58 6.66 -3.32 9.33
C PRO A 58 5.60 -4.42 9.51
N GLU A 59 4.73 -4.23 10.50
CA GLU A 59 3.67 -5.18 10.86
C GLU A 59 2.38 -4.91 10.09
N ALA A 60 2.18 -3.66 9.65
CA ALA A 60 1.02 -3.24 8.88
C ALA A 60 1.38 -2.21 7.80
N ILE A 61 0.51 -2.03 6.81
CA ILE A 61 0.63 -1.00 5.77
C ILE A 61 -0.69 -0.23 5.60
N ILE A 62 -0.60 1.10 5.54
CA ILE A 62 -1.71 1.97 5.18
C ILE A 62 -1.96 1.87 3.68
N VAL A 63 -3.18 1.55 3.28
CA VAL A 63 -3.54 1.37 1.87
C VAL A 63 -4.87 2.07 1.54
N GLY A 64 -4.88 2.83 0.45
CA GLY A 64 -6.10 3.28 -0.21
C GLY A 64 -6.53 2.32 -1.32
N LYS A 65 -7.68 2.59 -1.95
CA LYS A 65 -8.09 1.85 -3.15
C LYS A 65 -7.02 1.95 -4.24
N GLN A 66 -6.73 0.82 -4.89
CA GLN A 66 -5.75 0.68 -5.97
C GLN A 66 -4.29 1.00 -5.60
N PHE A 67 -3.98 1.15 -4.30
CA PHE A 67 -2.59 1.32 -3.87
C PHE A 67 -1.75 0.07 -4.13
N LEU A 68 -2.41 -1.09 -4.08
CA LEU A 68 -1.86 -2.38 -4.41
C LEU A 68 -2.30 -2.81 -5.83
N CYS A 69 -1.71 -3.90 -6.31
CA CYS A 69 -2.22 -4.72 -7.41
C CYS A 69 -2.38 -6.16 -6.90
N PRO A 70 -3.00 -7.08 -7.67
CA PRO A 70 -3.13 -8.48 -7.23
C PRO A 70 -1.80 -9.13 -6.90
N GLY A 71 -0.74 -8.82 -7.67
CA GLY A 71 0.61 -9.32 -7.43
C GLY A 71 1.20 -8.87 -6.09
N SER A 72 1.18 -7.55 -5.80
CA SER A 72 1.72 -7.02 -4.56
C SER A 72 0.90 -7.43 -3.33
N TYR A 73 -0.42 -7.62 -3.48
CA TYR A 73 -1.25 -8.21 -2.43
C TYR A 73 -0.84 -9.66 -2.15
N MET A 74 -0.75 -10.52 -3.17
CA MET A 74 -0.35 -11.93 -3.00
C MET A 74 1.04 -12.10 -2.38
N MET A 75 1.98 -11.20 -2.67
CA MET A 75 3.33 -11.22 -2.08
C MET A 75 3.34 -10.88 -0.58
N SER A 76 2.41 -10.05 -0.13
CA SER A 76 2.35 -9.48 1.21
C SER A 76 1.34 -10.19 2.12
N HIS A 77 0.38 -10.89 1.53
CA HIS A 77 -0.68 -11.60 2.22
C HIS A 77 -0.13 -12.59 3.26
N GLY A 78 -0.64 -12.51 4.49
CA GLY A 78 -0.16 -13.32 5.63
C GLY A 78 1.19 -12.91 6.20
N ARG A 79 1.87 -11.90 5.63
CA ARG A 79 3.16 -11.37 6.11
C ARG A 79 3.03 -9.99 6.76
N ILE A 80 2.06 -9.21 6.30
CA ILE A 80 1.76 -7.87 6.80
C ILE A 80 0.24 -7.70 6.91
N LYS A 81 -0.21 -6.86 7.83
CA LYS A 81 -1.62 -6.47 7.93
C LYS A 81 -1.89 -5.24 7.06
N TYR A 82 -3.14 -5.07 6.65
CA TYR A 82 -3.56 -3.93 5.86
C TYR A 82 -4.40 -2.99 6.70
N VAL A 83 -4.26 -1.70 6.46
CA VAL A 83 -5.04 -0.66 7.13
C VAL A 83 -5.71 0.18 6.05
N PRO A 84 -6.92 -0.20 5.61
CA PRO A 84 -7.68 0.55 4.62
C PRO A 84 -8.00 1.96 5.10
N THR A 85 -7.81 2.94 4.23
CA THR A 85 -8.11 4.33 4.52
C THR A 85 -8.58 5.11 3.29
N GLU A 86 -9.40 6.12 3.54
CA GLU A 86 -9.82 7.13 2.54
C GLU A 86 -9.05 8.45 2.71
N LEU A 87 -8.12 8.50 3.68
CA LEU A 87 -7.27 9.67 3.92
C LEU A 87 -6.28 9.86 2.77
N LYS A 88 -5.89 11.11 2.52
CA LYS A 88 -5.12 11.49 1.34
C LYS A 88 -3.72 11.96 1.63
N THR A 89 -3.39 12.27 2.88
CA THR A 89 -2.08 12.81 3.26
C THR A 89 -1.50 12.07 4.46
N LEU A 90 -0.17 12.08 4.58
CA LEU A 90 0.53 11.54 5.75
C LEU A 90 0.05 12.23 7.04
N ASN A 91 -0.12 13.56 7.01
CA ASN A 91 -0.54 14.32 8.18
C ASN A 91 -1.92 13.90 8.67
N ASP A 92 -2.86 13.64 7.75
CA ASP A 92 -4.18 13.15 8.13
C ASP A 92 -4.11 11.77 8.80
N VAL A 93 -3.26 10.87 8.28
CA VAL A 93 -3.02 9.56 8.88
C VAL A 93 -2.46 9.71 10.28
N LEU A 94 -1.43 10.53 10.48
CA LEU A 94 -0.81 10.75 11.78
C LEU A 94 -1.80 11.34 12.80
N ASN A 95 -2.63 12.31 12.38
CA ASN A 95 -3.65 12.92 13.22
C ASN A 95 -4.79 11.96 13.60
N ASN A 96 -5.02 10.91 12.80
CA ASN A 96 -6.12 9.95 12.98
C ASN A 96 -5.63 8.52 13.22
N LEU A 97 -4.35 8.33 13.59
CA LEU A 97 -3.69 7.02 13.60
C LEU A 97 -4.45 5.98 14.45
N GLU A 98 -4.88 6.37 15.65
CA GLU A 98 -5.62 5.51 16.57
C GLU A 98 -7.00 5.09 16.05
N THR A 99 -7.61 5.90 15.18
CA THR A 99 -8.88 5.57 14.52
C THR A 99 -8.63 4.65 13.34
N VAL A 100 -7.64 4.98 12.49
CA VAL A 100 -7.33 4.26 11.26
C VAL A 100 -6.85 2.83 11.57
N LYS A 101 -6.01 2.65 12.60
CA LYS A 101 -5.54 1.34 13.07
C LYS A 101 -6.65 0.37 13.46
N LYS A 102 -7.84 0.85 13.83
CA LYS A 102 -8.99 -0.03 14.18
C LYS A 102 -9.54 -0.77 12.97
N ASN A 103 -9.28 -0.27 11.76
CA ASN A 103 -9.67 -0.90 10.50
C ASN A 103 -8.66 -1.94 10.02
N MET A 104 -7.64 -2.24 10.82
CA MET A 104 -6.61 -3.20 10.46
C MET A 104 -7.20 -4.58 10.21
N THR A 105 -6.82 -5.17 9.09
CA THR A 105 -7.32 -6.46 8.61
C THR A 105 -6.18 -7.30 8.05
N GLU A 106 -6.33 -8.62 8.06
CA GLU A 106 -5.38 -9.56 7.45
C GLU A 106 -5.67 -9.77 5.97
N GLU A 107 -6.91 -9.53 5.55
CA GLU A 107 -7.38 -9.71 4.17
C GLU A 107 -8.05 -8.43 3.67
N LEU A 108 -7.85 -8.11 2.40
CA LEU A 108 -8.51 -7.01 1.72
C LEU A 108 -9.62 -7.53 0.81
N GLU A 109 -10.68 -6.73 0.69
CA GLU A 109 -11.69 -6.91 -0.36
C GLU A 109 -11.04 -6.77 -1.75
N GLU A 110 -11.55 -7.51 -2.73
CA GLU A 110 -10.96 -7.58 -4.08
C GLU A 110 -10.91 -6.20 -4.75
N ASP A 111 -11.89 -5.32 -4.51
CA ASP A 111 -11.95 -3.97 -5.07
C ASP A 111 -10.82 -3.04 -4.61
N MET A 112 -10.11 -3.39 -3.53
CA MET A 112 -9.00 -2.61 -3.00
C MET A 112 -7.71 -2.76 -3.82
N TYR A 113 -7.51 -3.91 -4.45
CA TYR A 113 -6.28 -4.25 -5.17
C TYR A 113 -6.52 -4.73 -6.60
N ALA A 114 -7.74 -5.08 -6.99
CA ALA A 114 -8.06 -5.42 -8.36
C ALA A 114 -7.85 -4.20 -9.26
N GLU A 115 -7.20 -4.45 -10.41
CA GLU A 115 -7.16 -3.48 -11.49
C GLU A 115 -8.54 -3.40 -12.12
N GLU A 116 -9.01 -2.21 -12.49
CA GLU A 116 -10.26 -2.10 -13.25
C GLU A 116 -10.11 -2.85 -14.57
N HIS A 117 -10.59 -4.09 -14.60
CA HIS A 117 -10.77 -4.86 -15.82
C HIS A 117 -11.83 -4.13 -16.65
N PHE A 118 -11.39 -3.22 -17.51
CA PHE A 118 -12.15 -2.93 -18.72
C PHE A 118 -12.35 -4.27 -19.41
N HIS A 119 -13.59 -4.77 -19.39
CA HIS A 119 -14.04 -5.90 -20.18
C HIS A 119 -13.62 -5.67 -21.64
N HIS A 120 -12.47 -6.21 -22.06
CA HIS A 120 -12.21 -6.50 -23.45
C HIS A 120 -13.23 -7.56 -23.85
N HIS A 121 -14.36 -7.10 -24.41
CA HIS A 121 -15.22 -7.93 -25.24
C HIS A 121 -14.33 -8.50 -26.36
N HIS A 122 -13.81 -9.71 -26.15
CA HIS A 122 -13.38 -10.58 -27.24
C HIS A 122 -14.62 -10.90 -28.07
N HIS A 123 -14.87 -10.07 -29.08
CA HIS A 123 -15.77 -10.41 -30.18
C HIS A 123 -15.11 -11.57 -30.94
N HIS A 124 -15.41 -12.81 -30.54
CA HIS A 124 -15.21 -13.99 -31.37
C HIS A 124 -16.18 -13.90 -32.55
N GLY A 125 -15.76 -13.22 -33.62
CA GLY A 125 -16.40 -13.32 -34.93
C GLY A 125 -15.93 -14.59 -35.63
N TYR A 126 -16.57 -15.73 -35.34
CA TYR A 126 -16.59 -16.84 -36.30
C TYR A 126 -17.64 -16.51 -37.36
N GLY A 127 -17.17 -16.00 -38.49
CA GLY A 127 -17.93 -15.93 -39.74
C GLY A 127 -17.76 -17.24 -40.52
N PHE A 128 -18.89 -17.72 -41.04
CA PHE A 128 -19.08 -18.92 -41.83
C PHE A 128 -18.35 -18.91 -43.17
#